data_AF-A0A927AD78-F1
#
_entry.id   AF-A0A927AD78-F1
#
_cell.length_a   1.000
_cell.length_b   1.000
_cell.length_c   1.000
_cell.angle_alpha   90.00
_cell.angle_beta   90.00
_cell.angle_gamma   90.00
#
_symmetry.space_group_name_H-M   'P 1'
#
loop_
_entity.id
_entity.type
_entity.pdbx_description
1 polymer ?
#
loop_
_entity_poly.entity_id
_entity_poly.type
_entity_poly.pdbx_seq_one_letter_code
_entity_poly.pdbx_strand_id
1 'polypeptide(L)'
;MKLGFATTLALASALIVPATAIAQTTIGDLQRQNSVTISGEVVRVQGDDFILNDGTGQILVEAESRSIRQVNLRAGDRITVAGQYTDDNAFEALSLTPGSGEAIGEAIYVFDD
;
A
#
# COMPACT_ATOMS: atom_id res chain seq x y z
N MET A 1 -30.43 -47.43 -29.34
CA MET A 1 -29.87 -46.89 -28.09
C MET A 1 -29.28 -45.53 -28.38
N LYS A 2 -29.74 -44.47 -27.71
CA LYS A 2 -29.20 -43.11 -27.84
C LYS A 2 -29.10 -42.56 -26.41
N LEU A 3 -27.91 -42.67 -25.82
CA LEU A 3 -27.62 -42.13 -24.48
C LEU A 3 -27.43 -40.62 -24.61
N GLY A 4 -28.29 -39.83 -23.97
CA GLY A 4 -28.11 -38.39 -23.80
C GLY A 4 -27.35 -38.11 -22.51
N PHE A 5 -26.24 -37.38 -22.61
CA PHE A 5 -25.39 -36.96 -21.50
C PHE A 5 -26.15 -35.98 -20.59
N ALA A 6 -26.20 -36.28 -19.30
CA ALA A 6 -26.71 -35.35 -18.29
C ALA A 6 -25.60 -34.37 -17.89
N THR A 7 -25.80 -33.09 -18.18
CA THR A 7 -24.88 -32.01 -17.81
C THR A 7 -25.06 -31.69 -16.32
N THR A 8 -24.07 -31.99 -15.50
CA THR A 8 -24.03 -31.56 -14.10
C THR A 8 -23.55 -30.11 -14.02
N LEU A 9 -24.43 -29.20 -13.56
CA LEU A 9 -24.08 -27.82 -13.24
C LEU A 9 -23.55 -27.80 -11.79
N ALA A 10 -22.23 -27.72 -11.61
CA ALA A 10 -21.63 -27.52 -10.30
C ALA A 10 -21.74 -26.04 -9.92
N LEU A 11 -22.53 -25.71 -8.89
CA LEU A 11 -22.46 -24.39 -8.26
C LEU A 11 -21.17 -24.31 -7.44
N ALA A 12 -20.21 -23.51 -7.90
CA ALA A 12 -19.05 -23.13 -7.10
C ALA A 12 -19.47 -22.03 -6.11
N SER A 13 -19.60 -22.39 -4.83
CA SER A 13 -19.78 -21.42 -3.75
C SER A 13 -18.47 -20.64 -3.55
N ALA A 14 -18.44 -19.37 -3.96
CA ALA A 14 -17.33 -18.49 -3.66
C ALA A 14 -17.34 -18.15 -2.15
N LEU A 15 -16.30 -18.59 -1.44
CA LEU A 15 -16.00 -18.11 -0.08
C LEU A 15 -15.65 -16.63 -0.18
N ILE A 16 -16.52 -15.76 0.32
CA ILE A 16 -16.20 -14.35 0.52
C ILE A 16 -15.28 -14.29 1.73
N VAL A 17 -13.98 -14.15 1.51
CA VAL A 17 -13.03 -13.84 2.58
C VAL A 17 -13.26 -12.37 2.96
N PRO A 18 -13.58 -12.04 4.21
CA PRO A 18 -13.69 -10.65 4.62
C PRO A 18 -12.29 -10.02 4.57
N ALA A 19 -12.11 -9.01 3.72
CA ALA A 19 -10.90 -8.20 3.73
C ALA A 19 -10.86 -7.41 5.05
N THR A 20 -9.87 -7.67 5.90
CA THR A 20 -9.59 -6.83 7.08
C THR A 20 -9.05 -5.49 6.60
N ALA A 21 -9.81 -4.42 6.79
CA ALA A 21 -9.33 -3.07 6.50
C ALA A 21 -8.28 -2.66 7.55
N ILE A 22 -7.09 -2.25 7.08
CA ILE A 22 -6.08 -1.63 7.93
C ILE A 22 -6.52 -0.18 8.21
N ALA A 23 -6.40 0.27 9.47
CA ALA A 23 -6.72 1.65 9.83
C ALA A 23 -5.74 2.62 9.17
N GLN A 24 -6.25 3.58 8.40
CA GLN A 24 -5.46 4.59 7.69
C GLN A 24 -5.64 5.96 8.34
N THR A 25 -4.55 6.71 8.43
CA THR A 25 -4.54 8.13 8.84
C THR A 25 -4.41 8.99 7.59
N THR A 26 -5.11 10.12 7.56
CA THR A 26 -4.95 11.09 6.47
C THR A 26 -3.64 11.85 6.65
N ILE A 27 -3.03 12.28 5.55
CA ILE A 27 -1.80 13.08 5.59
C ILE A 27 -2.05 14.41 6.32
N GLY A 28 -3.22 15.02 6.12
CA GLY A 28 -3.61 16.27 6.78
C GLY A 28 -3.74 16.16 8.31
N ASP A 29 -3.98 14.96 8.84
CA ASP A 29 -4.16 14.72 10.28
C ASP A 29 -2.92 14.14 10.97
N LEU A 30 -1.80 13.98 10.25
CA LEU A 30 -0.57 13.40 10.81
C LEU A 30 -0.10 14.13 12.07
N GLN A 31 0.12 13.35 13.12
CA GLN A 31 0.69 13.81 14.39
C GLN A 31 2.13 13.29 14.49
N ARG A 32 3.05 14.14 14.96
CA ARG A 32 4.47 13.76 15.08
C ARG A 32 4.65 12.56 16.00
N GLN A 33 5.70 11.79 15.74
CA GLN A 33 6.14 10.63 16.53
C GLN A 33 5.06 9.54 16.59
N ASN A 34 4.21 9.45 15.56
CA ASN A 34 3.14 8.46 15.46
C ASN A 34 3.43 7.47 14.33
N SER A 35 3.31 6.18 14.65
CA SER A 35 3.43 5.11 13.67
C SER A 35 2.04 4.78 13.11
N VAL A 36 1.85 5.03 11.83
CA VAL A 36 0.55 4.91 11.16
C VAL A 36 0.69 4.33 9.76
N THR A 37 -0.45 4.06 9.14
CA THR A 37 -0.53 3.75 7.71
C THR A 37 -1.18 4.92 6.99
N ILE A 38 -0.57 5.38 5.89
CA ILE A 38 -1.11 6.40 4.99
C ILE A 38 -1.26 5.81 3.59
N SER A 39 -2.13 6.37 2.76
CA SER A 39 -2.30 5.93 1.37
C SER A 39 -2.59 7.08 0.45
N GLY A 40 -1.98 7.07 -0.72
CA GLY A 40 -2.08 8.18 -1.65
C GLY A 40 -1.50 7.87 -3.02
N GLU A 41 -1.48 8.90 -3.85
CA GLU A 41 -0.83 8.92 -5.15
C GLU A 41 0.57 9.50 -5.02
N VAL A 42 1.56 8.84 -5.62
CA VAL A 42 2.92 9.35 -5.78
C VAL A 42 2.85 10.51 -6.77
N VAL A 43 3.11 11.73 -6.33
CA VAL A 43 3.08 12.92 -7.22
C VAL A 43 4.45 13.24 -7.80
N ARG A 44 5.52 12.82 -7.13
CA ARG A 44 6.90 13.02 -7.58
C ARG A 44 7.83 12.02 -6.92
N VAL A 45 8.78 11.47 -7.70
CA VAL A 45 9.90 10.67 -7.20
C VAL A 45 11.18 11.52 -7.23
N GLN A 46 12.00 11.46 -6.18
CA GLN A 46 13.22 12.25 -6.00
C GLN A 46 14.34 11.35 -5.47
N GLY A 47 15.10 10.73 -6.38
CA GLY A 47 16.10 9.74 -6.00
C GLY A 47 15.41 8.53 -5.36
N ASP A 48 15.69 8.32 -4.08
CA ASP A 48 15.15 7.21 -3.29
C ASP A 48 13.87 7.57 -2.52
N ASP A 49 13.51 8.86 -2.49
CA ASP A 49 12.34 9.37 -1.79
C ASP A 49 11.22 9.77 -2.75
N PHE A 50 10.03 10.04 -2.22
CA PHE A 50 8.91 10.50 -3.04
C PHE A 50 7.91 11.35 -2.26
N ILE A 51 7.14 12.17 -2.98
CA ILE A 51 6.02 12.92 -2.41
C ILE A 51 4.74 12.12 -2.60
N LEU A 52 4.02 11.87 -1.51
CA LEU A 52 2.72 11.21 -1.51
C LEU A 52 1.60 12.22 -1.27
N ASN A 53 0.49 12.10 -1.98
CA ASN A 53 -0.69 12.94 -1.84
C ASN A 53 -1.96 12.09 -1.67
N ASP A 54 -2.74 12.35 -0.63
CA ASP A 54 -4.01 11.66 -0.37
C ASP A 54 -5.25 12.53 -0.58
N GLY A 55 -5.08 13.77 -1.05
CA GLY A 55 -6.11 14.78 -1.23
C GLY A 55 -6.36 15.65 0.00
N THR A 56 -5.89 15.23 1.18
CA THR A 56 -5.95 16.01 2.42
C THR A 56 -4.63 16.75 2.71
N GLY A 57 -3.51 16.21 2.21
CA GLY A 57 -2.19 16.82 2.33
C GLY A 57 -1.17 16.16 1.42
N GLN A 58 0.07 16.65 1.52
CA GLN A 58 1.23 16.05 0.86
C GLN A 58 2.34 15.86 1.89
N ILE A 59 3.11 14.77 1.73
CA ILE A 59 4.23 14.46 2.62
C ILE A 59 5.40 13.88 1.83
N LEU A 60 6.63 14.22 2.24
CA LEU A 60 7.84 13.53 1.79
C LEU A 60 7.90 12.18 2.51
N VAL A 61 7.98 11.10 1.74
CA VAL A 61 8.20 9.76 2.24
C VAL A 61 9.66 9.40 2.02
N GLU A 62 10.37 9.15 3.11
CA GLU A 62 11.77 8.74 3.12
C GLU A 62 11.84 7.21 3.08
N ALA A 63 12.48 6.69 2.04
CA ALA A 63 12.47 5.28 1.69
C ALA A 63 13.88 4.69 1.84
N GLU A 64 14.39 4.76 3.07
CA GLU A 64 15.81 4.52 3.37
C GLU A 64 16.27 3.06 3.14
N SER A 65 15.35 2.09 3.18
CA SER A 65 15.67 0.67 2.98
C SER A 65 16.01 0.32 1.53
N ARG A 66 17.09 -0.45 1.31
CA ARG A 66 17.48 -0.95 -0.02
C ARG A 66 16.36 -1.68 -0.75
N SER A 67 15.55 -2.46 -0.04
CA SER A 67 14.42 -3.19 -0.62
C SER A 67 13.34 -2.24 -1.14
N ILE A 68 13.12 -1.12 -0.42
CA ILE A 68 12.19 -0.07 -0.83
C ILE A 68 12.76 0.71 -2.04
N ARG A 69 14.05 1.02 -2.04
CA ARG A 69 14.73 1.68 -3.18
C ARG A 69 14.66 0.89 -4.49
N GLN A 70 14.51 -0.44 -4.40
CA GLN A 70 14.33 -1.28 -5.59
C GLN A 70 12.91 -1.24 -6.16
N VAL A 71 11.95 -0.68 -5.42
CA VAL A 71 10.60 -0.45 -5.93
C VAL A 71 10.67 0.66 -6.98
N ASN A 72 10.42 0.29 -8.23
CA ASN A 72 10.50 1.20 -9.37
C ASN A 72 9.26 2.12 -9.44
N LEU A 73 9.06 2.95 -8.42
CA LEU A 73 7.94 3.88 -8.30
C LEU A 73 7.93 4.90 -9.43
N ARG A 74 6.72 5.34 -9.80
CA ARG A 74 6.44 6.35 -10.81
C ARG A 74 5.42 7.34 -10.25
N ALA A 75 5.47 8.57 -10.76
CA ALA A 75 4.37 9.50 -10.53
C ALA A 75 3.06 8.91 -11.11
N GLY A 76 1.97 9.02 -10.36
CA GLY A 76 0.68 8.41 -10.65
C GLY A 76 0.46 7.05 -9.97
N ASP A 77 1.51 6.42 -9.42
CA ASP A 77 1.34 5.17 -8.68
C ASP A 77 0.55 5.42 -7.40
N ARG A 78 -0.44 4.55 -7.13
CA ARG A 78 -1.16 4.55 -5.86
C ARG A 78 -0.51 3.54 -4.93
N ILE A 79 -0.14 3.98 -3.73
CA ILE A 79 0.52 3.14 -2.74
C ILE A 79 -0.04 3.35 -1.33
N THR A 80 0.20 2.36 -0.49
CA THR A 80 0.04 2.42 0.96
C THR A 80 1.41 2.35 1.62
N VAL A 81 1.66 3.23 2.58
CA VAL A 81 2.92 3.30 3.34
C VAL A 81 2.60 3.07 4.80
N ALA A 82 3.24 2.09 5.42
CA ALA A 82 3.31 2.00 6.87
C ALA A 82 4.64 2.61 7.33
N GLY A 83 4.61 3.45 8.34
CA GLY A 83 5.80 4.20 8.74
C GLY A 83 5.55 5.13 9.91
N GLN A 84 6.46 6.06 10.12
CA GLN A 84 6.40 7.04 11.20
C GLN A 84 6.51 8.47 10.67
N TYR A 85 5.65 9.36 11.14
CA TYR A 85 5.80 10.80 10.89
C TYR A 85 6.77 11.42 11.90
N THR A 86 7.90 11.94 11.44
CA THR A 86 9.01 12.41 12.28
C THR A 86 8.98 13.92 12.52
N ASP A 87 9.92 14.43 13.31
CA ASP A 87 10.07 15.85 13.60
C ASP A 87 10.69 16.67 12.46
N ASP A 88 11.33 16.02 11.49
CA ASP A 88 11.87 16.62 10.27
C ASP A 88 10.80 16.90 9.19
N ASN A 89 9.52 16.73 9.53
CA ASN A 89 8.37 16.81 8.62
C ASN A 89 8.45 15.84 7.43
N ALA A 90 9.02 14.66 7.67
CA ALA A 90 9.08 13.54 6.74
C ALA A 90 8.36 12.31 7.30
N PHE A 91 8.00 11.38 6.42
CA PHE A 91 7.40 10.10 6.78
C PHE A 91 8.40 8.98 6.49
N GLU A 92 9.04 8.46 7.53
CA GLU A 92 9.98 7.35 7.42
C GLU A 92 9.22 6.05 7.11
N ALA A 93 9.45 5.49 5.92
CA ALA A 93 8.75 4.29 5.47
C ALA A 93 9.35 3.03 6.07
N LEU A 94 8.49 2.21 6.69
CA LEU A 94 8.81 0.85 7.15
C LEU A 94 8.38 -0.20 6.12
N SER A 95 7.30 0.04 5.38
CA SER A 95 6.88 -0.82 4.28
C SER A 95 6.06 -0.06 3.25
N LEU A 96 6.12 -0.56 2.01
CA LEU A 96 5.28 -0.11 0.90
C LEU A 96 4.42 -1.27 0.40
N THR A 97 3.15 -0.98 0.13
CA THR A 97 2.20 -1.89 -0.52
C THR A 97 1.60 -1.19 -1.74
N PRO A 98 1.71 -1.77 -2.95
CA PRO A 98 1.04 -1.24 -4.14
C PRO A 98 -0.49 -1.25 -3.99
N GLY A 99 -1.16 -0.21 -4.49
CA GLY A 99 -2.62 -0.05 -4.39
C GLY A 99 -3.09 0.69 -3.13
N SER A 100 -4.40 0.74 -2.91
CA SER A 100 -5.04 1.45 -1.79
C SER A 100 -5.16 0.63 -0.49
N GLY A 101 -4.22 -0.28 -0.24
CA GLY A 101 -4.24 -1.14 0.95
C GLY A 101 -5.12 -2.38 0.82
N GLU A 102 -5.66 -2.66 -0.38
CA GLU A 102 -6.06 -4.02 -0.73
C GLU A 102 -4.74 -4.78 -0.92
N ALA A 103 -4.44 -5.74 -0.04
CA ALA A 103 -3.25 -6.58 -0.15
C ALA A 103 -3.36 -7.50 -1.40
N ILE A 104 -3.27 -6.91 -2.59
CA ILE A 104 -3.19 -7.60 -3.88
C ILE A 104 -1.75 -7.67 -4.40
N GLY A 105 -0.79 -7.18 -3.61
CA GLY A 105 0.64 -7.26 -3.88
C GLY A 105 1.41 -7.72 -2.64
N GLU A 106 2.56 -8.34 -2.87
CA GLU A 106 3.53 -8.71 -1.84
C GLU A 106 3.90 -7.46 -1.04
N ALA A 107 3.55 -7.43 0.26
CA ALA A 107 4.00 -6.38 1.15
C ALA A 107 5.52 -6.50 1.28
N ILE A 108 6.24 -5.47 0.88
CA ILE A 108 7.69 -5.43 1.01
C ILE A 108 7.97 -5.02 2.46
N TYR A 109 8.06 -6.04 3.32
CA TYR A 109 8.45 -5.88 4.72
C TYR A 109 9.95 -5.57 4.81
N VAL A 110 10.29 -4.58 5.63
CA VAL A 110 11.68 -4.27 5.97
C VAL A 110 12.00 -4.86 7.35
N PHE A 111 12.93 -5.81 7.39
CA PHE A 111 13.72 -6.08 8.57
C PHE A 111 15.11 -5.50 8.30
N ASP A 112 15.60 -4.66 9.21
CA ASP A 112 17.00 -4.20 9.22
C ASP A 112 17.90 -5.45 9.37
N ASP A 113 18.92 -5.60 8.52
CA ASP A 113 19.99 -6.62 8.66
C ASP A 113 21.14 -6.06 9.52
#